data_AF-A0A3B3VX29-F1
#
_entry.id   AF-A0A3B3VX29-F1
#
_cell.length_a   1.000
_cell.length_b   1.000
_cell.length_c   1.000
_cell.angle_alpha   90.00
_cell.angle_beta   90.00
_cell.angle_gamma   90.00
#
_symmetry.space_group_name_H-M   'P 1'
#
loop_
_entity.id
_entity.type
_entity.pdbx_description
1 polymer ?
#
loop_
_entity_poly.entity_id
_entity_poly.type
_entity_poly.pdbx_seq_one_letter_code
_entity_poly.pdbx_strand_id
1 'polypeptide(L)'
;SLYDTTLDLSSRKKHSLALYPLVTCLLCVSQKQLFLSRWHIFLNNCLSNLKNRDPKMARVALESLYRLLWVYMIRIKCESNTATQSRLTSITSTLFPKGSRSVVPRDMPLNIFVKIIQFIAQERLDFAMKEIIFDLLSVGKPAKAFSLNPERMNIGLRAFLVIADALQQKDGEPPMPNTGATLPSGNSLKKKKTYLSKTLTEEEAKLIGMSLYYSQVRKALDNILRHLDKEVGRCMMLTSVQMFNKEPEDMITGERKPKIDLFRTCVAAIPRILPDSMSKPELIDLLSRLTVHMDDELRLISQNSLQSLLLDFSDWREDVLFGYTHFLLREVQDTHQGLQDASVKLLLQLLTQWRLALQLQGKMRGGTDVRNNKSHPRLPERSPHCSVLHAVEGLALLLLCSCQISTRKLAVGVLREIRCLFTALGHAEPMIEVLDQLSPAVMNSFVHVAHSDSVSVD
;
A
#
# COMPACT_ATOMS: atom_id res chain seq x y z
N SER A 1 29.86 39.84 -6.56
CA SER A 1 28.40 39.97 -6.76
C SER A 1 27.70 39.61 -5.44
N LEU A 2 26.39 39.91 -5.27
CA LEU A 2 25.64 39.54 -4.07
C LEU A 2 25.75 38.03 -3.74
N TYR A 3 25.82 37.18 -4.77
CA TYR A 3 26.03 35.74 -4.62
C TYR A 3 27.35 35.41 -3.92
N ASP A 4 28.48 35.96 -4.41
CA ASP A 4 29.82 35.63 -3.89
C ASP A 4 29.95 36.04 -2.42
N THR A 5 29.49 37.26 -2.08
CA THR A 5 29.49 37.74 -0.69
C THR A 5 28.62 36.87 0.21
N THR A 6 27.43 36.46 -0.25
CA THR A 6 26.53 35.62 0.54
C THR A 6 27.10 34.21 0.73
N LEU A 7 27.71 33.64 -0.32
CA LEU A 7 28.35 32.33 -0.26
C LEU A 7 29.51 32.33 0.73
N ASP A 8 30.39 33.32 0.67
CA ASP A 8 31.53 33.45 1.57
C ASP A 8 31.08 33.59 3.03
N LEU A 9 30.06 34.41 3.29
CA LEU A 9 29.50 34.56 4.63
C LEU A 9 28.76 33.29 5.11
N SER A 10 28.16 32.51 4.19
CA SER A 10 27.47 31.27 4.53
C SER A 10 28.40 30.17 5.06
N SER A 11 29.68 30.22 4.70
CA SER A 11 30.72 29.32 5.22
C SER A 11 31.04 29.57 6.70
N ARG A 12 30.69 30.75 7.23
CA ARG A 12 30.91 31.13 8.63
C ARG A 12 29.77 30.59 9.50
N LYS A 13 30.12 29.76 10.51
CA LYS A 13 29.16 29.08 11.41
C LYS A 13 28.11 30.00 12.05
N LYS A 14 28.42 31.27 12.32
CA LYS A 14 27.51 32.21 13.01
C LYS A 14 26.26 32.55 12.18
N HIS A 15 26.36 32.53 10.86
CA HIS A 15 25.28 33.00 9.97
C HIS A 15 24.80 31.93 8.98
N SER A 16 25.35 30.72 9.04
CA SER A 16 25.09 29.65 8.07
C SER A 16 23.60 29.29 7.97
N LEU A 17 22.88 29.19 9.10
CA LEU A 17 21.45 28.86 9.12
C LEU A 17 20.60 29.86 8.32
N ALA A 18 20.90 31.15 8.41
CA ALA A 18 20.14 32.20 7.74
C ALA A 18 20.57 32.39 6.27
N LEU A 19 21.85 32.20 5.98
CA LEU A 19 22.40 32.48 4.66
C LEU A 19 22.24 31.33 3.67
N TYR A 20 22.15 30.07 4.11
CA TYR A 20 21.92 28.93 3.21
C TYR A 20 20.64 29.05 2.37
N PRO A 21 19.48 29.38 2.95
CA PRO A 21 18.27 29.65 2.17
C PRO A 21 18.43 30.81 1.19
N LEU A 22 19.19 31.86 1.55
CA LEU A 22 19.43 33.00 0.68
C LEU A 22 20.31 32.62 -0.52
N VAL A 23 21.43 31.91 -0.30
CA VAL A 23 22.28 31.39 -1.38
C VAL A 23 21.47 30.47 -2.29
N THR A 24 20.63 29.60 -1.71
CA THR A 24 19.71 28.74 -2.45
C THR A 24 18.77 29.55 -3.34
N CYS A 25 18.12 30.57 -2.77
CA CYS A 25 17.20 31.43 -3.51
C CYS A 25 17.89 32.13 -4.69
N LEU A 26 19.05 32.74 -4.45
CA LEU A 26 19.84 33.42 -5.47
C LEU A 26 20.21 32.48 -6.63
N LEU A 27 20.63 31.25 -6.33
CA LEU A 27 20.89 30.24 -7.35
C LEU A 27 19.59 29.82 -8.06
N CYS A 28 18.52 29.56 -7.32
CA CYS A 28 17.25 29.09 -7.88
C CYS A 28 16.60 30.07 -8.86
N VAL A 29 16.78 31.38 -8.67
CA VAL A 29 16.26 32.42 -9.58
C VAL A 29 17.25 32.79 -10.70
N SER A 30 18.52 32.42 -10.57
CA SER A 30 19.57 32.77 -11.53
C SER A 30 19.33 32.22 -12.95
N GLN A 31 20.05 32.79 -13.93
CA GLN A 31 20.07 32.31 -15.30
C GLN A 31 20.87 31.01 -15.44
N LYS A 32 20.58 30.23 -16.49
CA LYS A 32 21.17 28.89 -16.72
C LYS A 32 22.70 28.86 -16.65
N GLN A 33 23.37 29.81 -17.30
CA GLN A 33 24.84 29.86 -17.32
C GLN A 33 25.42 30.10 -15.92
N LEU A 34 24.89 31.09 -15.19
CA LEU A 34 25.34 31.38 -13.83
C LEU A 34 25.09 30.19 -12.90
N PHE A 35 23.89 29.59 -12.95
CA PHE A 35 23.56 28.42 -12.16
C PHE A 35 24.58 27.30 -12.36
N LEU A 36 24.76 26.84 -13.60
CA LEU A 36 25.66 25.73 -13.93
C LEU A 36 27.12 25.99 -13.50
N SER A 37 27.58 27.25 -13.64
CA SER A 37 28.93 27.65 -13.25
C SER A 37 29.16 27.72 -11.74
N ARG A 38 28.12 27.89 -10.91
CA ARG A 38 28.28 28.18 -9.47
C ARG A 38 27.63 27.18 -8.53
N TRP A 39 26.53 26.52 -8.91
CA TRP A 39 25.73 25.72 -7.98
C TRP A 39 26.50 24.54 -7.38
N HIS A 40 27.45 23.95 -8.12
CA HIS A 40 28.24 22.80 -7.66
C HIS A 40 29.15 23.15 -6.48
N ILE A 41 29.58 24.42 -6.37
CA ILE A 41 30.37 24.90 -5.23
C ILE A 41 29.49 24.85 -3.97
N PHE A 42 28.27 25.40 -4.07
CA PHE A 42 27.33 25.40 -2.95
C PHE A 42 26.74 24.01 -2.66
N LEU A 43 26.61 23.15 -3.68
CA LEU A 43 26.25 21.74 -3.53
C LEU A 43 27.23 21.04 -2.59
N ASN A 44 28.54 21.19 -2.80
CA ASN A 44 29.55 20.57 -1.94
C ASN A 44 29.44 21.04 -0.48
N ASN A 45 29.11 22.32 -0.26
CA ASN A 45 28.83 22.87 1.07
C ASN A 45 27.56 22.26 1.71
N CYS A 46 26.52 22.03 0.91
CA CYS A 46 25.32 21.34 1.39
C CYS A 46 25.65 19.89 1.76
N LEU A 47 26.32 19.13 0.88
CA LEU A 47 26.66 17.72 1.09
C LEU A 47 27.57 17.51 2.31
N SER A 48 28.53 18.41 2.56
CA SER A 48 29.36 18.34 3.76
C SER A 48 28.56 18.60 5.04
N ASN A 49 27.61 19.52 5.01
CA ASN A 49 26.75 19.84 6.16
C ASN A 49 25.61 18.83 6.40
N LEU A 50 25.27 17.99 5.43
CA LEU A 50 24.36 16.84 5.65
C LEU A 50 24.94 15.81 6.62
N LYS A 51 26.28 15.69 6.65
CA LYS A 51 27.01 14.80 7.57
C LYS A 51 27.32 15.46 8.92
N ASN A 52 26.90 16.72 9.11
CA ASN A 52 27.15 17.46 10.33
C ASN A 52 26.33 16.89 11.50
N ARG A 53 26.87 16.97 12.72
CA ARG A 53 26.18 16.54 13.93
C ARG A 53 25.01 17.44 14.32
N ASP A 54 24.99 18.69 13.85
CA ASP A 54 23.89 19.64 14.12
C ASP A 54 22.66 19.33 13.24
N PRO A 55 21.54 18.84 13.81
CA PRO A 55 20.34 18.50 13.05
C PRO A 55 19.70 19.70 12.36
N LYS A 56 19.83 20.92 12.91
CA LYS A 56 19.27 22.13 12.32
C LYS A 56 20.00 22.49 11.03
N MET A 57 21.33 22.44 11.06
CA MET A 57 22.15 22.66 9.87
C MET A 57 21.93 21.56 8.82
N ALA A 58 21.86 20.30 9.22
CA ALA A 58 21.60 19.19 8.30
C ALA A 58 20.24 19.33 7.61
N ARG A 59 19.20 19.76 8.34
CA ARG A 59 17.89 20.08 7.77
C ARG A 59 17.95 21.21 6.75
N VAL A 60 18.56 22.34 7.10
CA VAL A 60 18.68 23.50 6.20
C VAL A 60 19.50 23.13 4.95
N ALA A 61 20.56 22.34 5.10
CA ALA A 61 21.35 21.85 3.98
C ALA A 61 20.55 20.89 3.08
N LEU A 62 19.75 19.98 3.65
CA LEU A 62 18.88 19.08 2.89
C LEU A 62 17.79 19.84 2.12
N GLU A 63 17.15 20.80 2.78
CA GLU A 63 16.15 21.66 2.16
C GLU A 63 16.74 22.52 1.02
N SER A 64 17.98 22.98 1.19
CA SER A 64 18.73 23.70 0.14
C SER A 64 19.03 22.78 -1.04
N LEU A 65 19.59 21.59 -0.78
CA LEU A 65 19.84 20.56 -1.79
C LEU A 65 18.56 20.19 -2.56
N TYR A 66 17.45 20.00 -1.85
CA TYR A 66 16.16 19.62 -2.42
C TYR A 66 15.69 20.63 -3.49
N ARG A 67 15.84 21.93 -3.24
CA ARG A 67 15.49 23.01 -4.20
C ARG A 67 16.49 23.12 -5.34
N LEU A 68 17.78 23.08 -5.04
CA LEU A 68 18.83 23.17 -6.04
C LEU A 68 18.74 22.02 -7.03
N LEU A 69 18.48 20.81 -6.54
CA LEU A 69 18.32 19.64 -7.39
C LEU A 69 17.07 19.73 -8.26
N TRP A 70 15.96 20.28 -7.75
CA TRP A 70 14.80 20.58 -8.58
C TRP A 70 15.16 21.52 -9.73
N VAL A 71 15.87 22.61 -9.44
CA VAL A 71 16.30 23.56 -10.49
C VAL A 71 17.23 22.87 -11.49
N TYR A 72 18.17 22.07 -11.02
CA TYR A 72 19.12 21.38 -11.87
C TYR A 72 18.46 20.35 -12.80
N MET A 73 17.58 19.51 -12.26
CA MET A 73 16.91 18.44 -13.02
C MET A 73 15.77 18.98 -13.87
N ILE A 74 14.88 19.79 -13.29
CA ILE A 74 13.60 20.15 -13.92
C ILE A 74 13.74 21.43 -14.76
N ARG A 75 14.17 22.53 -14.14
CA ARG A 75 14.24 23.84 -14.81
C ARG A 75 15.37 23.93 -15.83
N ILE A 76 16.57 23.47 -15.47
CA ILE A 76 17.79 23.62 -16.29
C ILE A 76 17.99 22.46 -17.28
N LYS A 77 17.42 21.29 -16.96
CA LYS A 77 17.54 20.02 -17.72
C LYS A 77 18.98 19.53 -17.84
N CYS A 78 19.69 19.58 -16.71
CA CYS A 78 21.06 19.11 -16.55
C CYS A 78 22.09 19.81 -17.46
N GLU A 79 23.34 19.32 -17.39
CA GLU A 79 24.44 19.71 -18.29
C GLU A 79 24.87 18.50 -19.14
N SER A 80 26.16 18.32 -19.43
CA SER A 80 26.69 17.12 -20.05
C SER A 80 26.39 15.84 -19.24
N ASN A 81 26.30 14.70 -19.94
CA ASN A 81 25.97 13.41 -19.32
C ASN A 81 26.99 13.01 -18.24
N THR A 82 28.29 13.13 -18.51
CA THR A 82 29.36 12.73 -17.60
C THR A 82 29.36 13.55 -16.31
N ALA A 83 29.21 14.88 -16.42
CA ALA A 83 29.20 15.75 -15.26
C ALA A 83 27.91 15.58 -14.43
N THR A 84 26.77 15.39 -15.10
CA THR A 84 25.50 15.03 -14.44
C THR A 84 25.63 13.73 -13.66
N GLN A 85 26.17 12.67 -14.26
CA GLN A 85 26.40 11.39 -13.61
C GLN A 85 27.27 11.55 -12.36
N SER A 86 28.41 12.24 -12.48
CA SER A 86 29.33 12.47 -11.35
C SER A 86 28.65 13.20 -10.19
N ARG A 87 27.89 14.26 -10.48
CA ARG A 87 27.17 15.05 -9.47
C ARG A 87 26.06 14.25 -8.81
N LEU A 88 25.26 13.52 -9.58
CA LEU A 88 24.21 12.66 -9.05
C LEU A 88 24.81 11.56 -8.16
N THR A 89 25.92 10.93 -8.55
CA THR A 89 26.63 9.95 -7.71
C THR A 89 27.12 10.55 -6.39
N SER A 90 27.63 11.79 -6.39
CA SER A 90 28.02 12.48 -5.16
C SER A 90 26.83 12.73 -4.22
N ILE A 91 25.69 13.16 -4.79
CA ILE A 91 24.44 13.37 -4.05
C ILE A 91 23.93 12.04 -3.48
N THR A 92 23.81 11.00 -4.30
CA THR A 92 23.24 9.72 -3.88
C THR A 92 24.12 8.98 -2.89
N SER A 93 25.44 8.99 -3.07
CA SER A 93 26.37 8.39 -2.09
C SER A 93 26.37 9.12 -0.75
N THR A 94 26.01 10.40 -0.72
CA THR A 94 25.86 11.16 0.53
C THR A 94 24.51 10.87 1.21
N LEU A 95 23.40 10.90 0.46
CA LEU A 95 22.06 10.68 1.01
C LEU A 95 21.80 9.21 1.36
N PHE A 96 22.34 8.28 0.58
CA PHE A 96 22.13 6.83 0.68
C PHE A 96 23.47 6.06 0.70
N PRO A 97 24.36 6.28 1.70
CA PRO A 97 25.68 5.66 1.70
C PRO A 97 25.63 4.14 1.58
N LYS A 98 26.33 3.56 0.60
CA LYS A 98 26.35 2.10 0.38
C LYS A 98 26.88 1.40 1.64
N GLY A 99 26.20 0.34 2.09
CA GLY A 99 26.53 -0.38 3.33
C GLY A 99 25.94 0.20 4.63
N SER A 100 25.40 1.43 4.61
CA SER A 100 24.65 1.98 5.76
C SER A 100 23.24 1.38 5.85
N ARG A 101 22.75 1.13 7.07
CA ARG A 101 21.35 0.73 7.31
C ARG A 101 20.36 1.90 7.29
N SER A 102 20.86 3.14 7.36
CA SER A 102 20.06 4.37 7.47
C SER A 102 20.38 5.37 6.37
N VAL A 103 19.44 6.28 6.13
CA VAL A 103 19.62 7.45 5.25
C VAL A 103 20.24 8.62 5.99
N VAL A 104 20.79 9.58 5.24
CA VAL A 104 21.43 10.77 5.82
C VAL A 104 20.71 12.03 5.34
N PRO A 105 20.18 12.87 6.25
CA PRO A 105 20.13 12.73 7.72
C PRO A 105 19.00 11.79 8.19
N ARG A 106 19.14 11.16 9.36
CA ARG A 106 18.18 10.17 9.88
C ARG A 106 16.84 10.76 10.29
N ASP A 107 16.84 11.92 10.94
CA ASP A 107 15.64 12.51 11.53
C ASP A 107 14.80 13.35 10.54
N MET A 108 14.97 13.11 9.24
CA MET A 108 14.29 13.87 8.18
C MET A 108 13.09 13.11 7.61
N PRO A 109 11.99 13.80 7.25
CA PRO A 109 10.84 13.15 6.64
C PRO A 109 11.22 12.38 5.37
N LEU A 110 10.86 11.09 5.31
CA LEU A 110 11.16 10.21 4.17
C LEU A 110 10.67 10.77 2.82
N ASN A 111 9.59 11.57 2.85
CA ASN A 111 9.01 12.20 1.67
C ASN A 111 10.00 13.08 0.89
N ILE A 112 10.95 13.73 1.56
CA ILE A 112 11.95 14.58 0.88
C ILE A 112 12.85 13.71 -0.01
N PHE A 113 13.30 12.57 0.51
CA PHE A 113 14.12 11.63 -0.25
C PHE A 113 13.36 11.04 -1.44
N VAL A 114 12.09 10.68 -1.25
CA VAL A 114 11.21 10.21 -2.34
C VAL A 114 11.11 11.25 -3.45
N LYS A 115 10.92 12.54 -3.09
CA LYS A 115 10.84 13.63 -4.08
C LYS A 115 12.17 13.93 -4.78
N ILE A 116 13.29 13.82 -4.06
CA ILE A 116 14.63 13.90 -4.66
C ILE A 116 14.79 12.84 -5.76
N ILE A 117 14.41 11.59 -5.48
CA ILE A 117 14.50 10.50 -6.47
C ILE A 117 13.54 10.76 -7.64
N GLN A 118 12.32 11.27 -7.36
CA GLN A 118 11.38 11.67 -8.42
C GLN A 118 11.98 12.74 -9.34
N PHE A 119 12.66 13.75 -8.81
CA PHE A 119 13.30 14.80 -9.63
C PHE A 119 14.40 14.22 -10.51
N ILE A 120 15.21 13.31 -9.97
CA ILE A 120 16.26 12.64 -10.73
C ILE A 120 15.66 11.81 -11.87
N ALA A 121 14.59 11.06 -11.58
CA ALA A 121 13.94 10.19 -12.53
C ALA A 121 13.32 10.92 -13.73
N GLN A 122 12.99 12.22 -13.58
CA GLN A 122 12.43 13.03 -14.66
C GLN A 122 13.34 13.08 -15.90
N GLU A 123 14.65 13.31 -15.68
CA GLU A 123 15.63 13.43 -16.76
C GLU A 123 16.60 12.23 -16.83
N ARG A 124 16.68 11.43 -15.77
CA ARG A 124 17.63 10.30 -15.64
C ARG A 124 16.95 9.09 -14.98
N LEU A 125 15.90 8.57 -15.62
CA LEU A 125 15.15 7.41 -15.15
C LEU A 125 16.04 6.18 -14.90
N ASP A 126 16.91 5.82 -15.85
CA ASP A 126 17.76 4.62 -15.72
C ASP A 126 18.70 4.72 -14.50
N PHE A 127 19.28 5.90 -14.27
CA PHE A 127 20.09 6.17 -13.08
C PHE A 127 19.27 6.06 -11.80
N ALA A 128 18.09 6.69 -11.75
CA ALA A 128 17.21 6.63 -10.58
C ALA A 128 16.81 5.19 -10.24
N MET A 129 16.50 4.38 -11.26
CA MET A 129 16.10 2.99 -11.08
C MET A 129 17.27 2.09 -10.65
N LYS A 130 18.37 2.08 -11.41
CA LYS A 130 19.49 1.14 -11.20
C LYS A 130 20.42 1.54 -10.07
N GLU A 131 20.76 2.83 -9.94
CA GLU A 131 21.74 3.29 -8.95
C GLU A 131 21.10 3.62 -7.60
N ILE A 132 19.80 3.94 -7.57
CA ILE A 132 19.12 4.34 -6.33
C ILE A 132 18.09 3.29 -5.91
N ILE A 133 17.00 3.11 -6.67
CA ILE A 133 15.87 2.28 -6.24
C ILE A 133 16.29 0.82 -6.04
N PHE A 134 17.09 0.25 -6.95
CA PHE A 134 17.60 -1.12 -6.81
C PHE A 134 18.49 -1.30 -5.59
N ASP A 135 19.36 -0.33 -5.29
CA ASP A 135 20.19 -0.36 -4.08
C ASP A 135 19.33 -0.28 -2.81
N LEU A 136 18.37 0.64 -2.77
CA LEU A 136 17.45 0.84 -1.64
C LEU A 136 16.57 -0.38 -1.38
N LEU A 137 16.10 -1.05 -2.44
CA LEU A 137 15.29 -2.27 -2.36
C LEU A 137 16.14 -3.55 -2.24
N SER A 138 17.48 -3.44 -2.30
CA SER A 138 18.41 -4.56 -2.28
C SER A 138 18.16 -5.59 -3.39
N VAL A 139 17.82 -5.10 -4.59
CA VAL A 139 17.65 -5.90 -5.81
C VAL A 139 18.98 -6.57 -6.19
N GLY A 140 18.93 -7.83 -6.62
CA GLY A 140 20.08 -8.57 -7.13
C GLY A 140 21.08 -9.03 -6.06
N LYS A 141 20.83 -8.77 -4.77
CA LYS A 141 21.67 -9.31 -3.69
C LYS A 141 21.33 -10.78 -3.43
N PRO A 142 22.35 -11.66 -3.23
CA PRO A 142 22.09 -13.05 -2.87
C PRO A 142 21.40 -13.12 -1.50
N ALA A 143 20.62 -14.18 -1.25
CA ALA A 143 19.83 -14.34 -0.02
C ALA A 143 20.66 -14.18 1.27
N LYS A 144 21.91 -14.64 1.28
CA LYS A 144 22.84 -14.51 2.42
C LYS A 144 23.27 -13.06 2.71
N ALA A 145 23.21 -12.18 1.72
CA ALA A 145 23.57 -10.76 1.83
C ALA A 145 22.34 -9.84 1.93
N PHE A 146 21.13 -10.41 1.89
CA PHE A 146 19.91 -9.64 2.09
C PHE A 146 19.83 -9.17 3.55
N SER A 147 19.60 -7.88 3.74
CA SER A 147 19.41 -7.28 5.05
C SER A 147 18.26 -6.31 4.96
N LEU A 148 17.28 -6.49 5.85
CA LEU A 148 16.11 -5.64 5.91
C LEU A 148 16.52 -4.26 6.43
N ASN A 149 16.39 -3.24 5.57
CA ASN A 149 16.70 -1.84 5.88
C ASN A 149 15.43 -1.00 5.71
N PRO A 150 14.57 -0.92 6.73
CA PRO A 150 13.19 -0.47 6.54
C PRO A 150 13.05 0.94 5.96
N GLU A 151 13.83 1.90 6.47
CA GLU A 151 13.79 3.29 5.97
C GLU A 151 14.19 3.39 4.50
N ARG A 152 15.28 2.72 4.11
CA ARG A 152 15.79 2.71 2.73
C ARG A 152 14.78 2.08 1.79
N MET A 153 14.28 0.90 2.15
CA MET A 153 13.32 0.16 1.36
C MET A 153 11.99 0.92 1.22
N ASN A 154 11.56 1.61 2.27
CA ASN A 154 10.35 2.44 2.26
C ASN A 154 10.49 3.61 1.27
N ILE A 155 11.63 4.32 1.30
CA ILE A 155 11.94 5.35 0.32
C ILE A 155 11.96 4.78 -1.10
N GLY A 156 12.66 3.65 -1.32
CA GLY A 156 12.80 3.03 -2.64
C GLY A 156 11.47 2.63 -3.26
N LEU A 157 10.61 1.95 -2.48
CA LEU A 157 9.30 1.49 -2.93
C LEU A 157 8.36 2.68 -3.22
N ARG A 158 8.33 3.68 -2.35
CA ARG A 158 7.50 4.89 -2.56
C ARG A 158 7.97 5.71 -3.74
N ALA A 159 9.28 5.82 -3.95
CA ALA A 159 9.84 6.48 -5.13
C ALA A 159 9.42 5.77 -6.42
N PHE A 160 9.51 4.43 -6.45
CA PHE A 160 9.05 3.65 -7.59
C PHE A 160 7.56 3.90 -7.89
N LEU A 161 6.69 3.83 -6.87
CA LEU A 161 5.25 4.06 -7.03
C LEU A 161 4.94 5.46 -7.57
N VAL A 162 5.56 6.49 -7.01
CA VAL A 162 5.39 7.89 -7.44
C VAL A 162 5.85 8.08 -8.89
N ILE A 163 6.95 7.46 -9.30
CA ILE A 163 7.48 7.57 -10.66
C ILE A 163 6.55 6.85 -11.64
N ALA A 164 6.14 5.62 -11.32
CA ALA A 164 5.23 4.85 -12.17
C ALA A 164 3.88 5.56 -12.36
N ASP A 165 3.33 6.14 -11.29
CA ASP A 165 2.09 6.92 -11.32
C ASP A 165 2.24 8.17 -12.19
N ALA A 166 3.35 8.92 -12.03
CA ALA A 166 3.61 10.13 -12.83
C ALA A 166 3.71 9.82 -14.33
N LEU A 167 4.40 8.72 -14.69
CA LEU A 167 4.53 8.29 -16.08
C LEU A 167 3.18 7.84 -16.68
N GLN A 168 2.33 7.17 -15.90
CA GLN A 168 1.01 6.73 -16.38
C GLN A 168 0.02 7.87 -16.53
N GLN A 169 -0.06 8.77 -15.55
CA GLN A 169 -0.97 9.92 -15.60
C GLN A 169 -0.52 10.97 -16.62
N LYS A 170 0.70 10.83 -17.19
CA LYS A 170 1.39 11.88 -17.95
C LYS A 170 1.38 13.19 -17.16
N ASP A 171 1.59 13.06 -15.86
CA ASP A 171 1.69 14.21 -14.96
C ASP A 171 2.82 15.12 -15.47
N GLY A 172 2.56 16.42 -15.51
CA GLY A 172 3.57 17.40 -15.88
C GLY A 172 4.77 17.41 -14.94
N GLU A 173 5.76 18.25 -15.25
CA GLU A 173 6.96 18.41 -14.41
C GLU A 173 6.57 18.68 -12.94
N PRO A 174 7.24 18.03 -11.97
CA PRO A 174 6.90 18.20 -10.56
C PRO A 174 7.08 19.68 -10.15
N PRO A 175 6.22 20.24 -9.29
CA PRO A 175 6.33 21.64 -8.88
C PRO A 175 7.58 21.90 -8.02
N MET A 176 8.09 23.13 -8.06
CA MET A 176 9.18 23.60 -7.20
C MET A 176 8.85 23.36 -5.71
N PRO A 177 9.82 22.91 -4.90
CA PRO A 177 9.63 22.76 -3.46
C PRO A 177 9.27 24.04 -2.70
N ASN A 178 8.14 24.02 -1.99
CA ASN A 178 7.74 25.09 -1.09
C ASN A 178 8.16 24.78 0.35
N THR A 179 8.82 25.73 1.02
CA THR A 179 9.04 25.69 2.47
C THR A 179 7.72 26.03 3.17
N GLY A 180 7.45 25.43 4.33
CA GLY A 180 6.24 25.68 5.11
C GLY A 180 6.01 27.16 5.42
N ALA A 181 5.16 27.79 4.61
CA ALA A 181 4.30 28.91 4.95
C ALA A 181 3.14 28.85 3.97
N THR A 182 2.07 28.12 4.33
CA THR A 182 0.77 28.40 3.72
C THR A 182 0.36 29.78 4.20
N LEU A 183 0.64 30.81 3.40
CA LEU A 183 -0.09 32.07 3.53
C LEU A 183 -1.59 31.74 3.32
N PRO A 184 -2.51 32.38 4.05
CA PRO A 184 -3.94 32.09 4.00
C PRO A 184 -4.59 32.70 2.75
N SER A 185 -3.96 32.55 1.58
CA SER A 185 -4.49 33.09 0.33
C SER A 185 -4.91 31.98 -0.61
N GLY A 186 -6.23 31.81 -0.72
CA GLY A 186 -6.92 31.41 -1.96
C GLY A 186 -6.86 29.93 -2.35
N ASN A 187 -7.91 29.19 -1.99
CA ASN A 187 -8.61 28.17 -2.79
C ASN A 187 -7.83 27.13 -3.64
N SER A 188 -6.56 26.87 -3.35
CA SER A 188 -5.89 25.69 -3.90
C SER A 188 -6.38 24.48 -3.11
N LEU A 189 -7.51 23.90 -3.53
CA LEU A 189 -7.89 22.53 -3.16
C LEU A 189 -6.66 21.66 -3.40
N LYS A 190 -5.89 21.38 -2.34
CA LYS A 190 -4.80 20.43 -2.38
C LYS A 190 -5.46 19.09 -2.66
N LYS A 191 -5.62 18.74 -3.94
CA LYS A 191 -6.00 17.38 -4.35
C LYS A 191 -5.01 16.48 -3.64
N LYS A 192 -5.46 15.79 -2.61
CA LYS A 192 -4.70 14.72 -1.96
C LYS A 192 -4.44 13.76 -3.11
N LYS A 193 -3.22 13.75 -3.65
CA LYS A 193 -2.85 12.87 -4.76
C LYS A 193 -2.94 11.45 -4.22
N THR A 194 -4.09 10.83 -4.39
CA THR A 194 -4.29 9.40 -4.20
C THR A 194 -3.65 8.73 -5.40
N TYR A 195 -2.72 7.81 -5.16
CA TYR A 195 -2.12 7.02 -6.22
C TYR A 195 -3.18 6.28 -7.02
N LEU A 196 -2.90 5.99 -8.30
CA LEU A 196 -3.72 5.06 -9.07
C LEU A 196 -3.87 3.74 -8.29
N SER A 197 -5.12 3.36 -8.01
CA SER A 197 -5.45 2.07 -7.37
C SER A 197 -5.30 0.89 -8.32
N LYS A 198 -5.37 1.15 -9.64
CA LYS A 198 -5.27 0.12 -10.68
C LYS A 198 -3.87 -0.48 -10.76
N THR A 199 -3.81 -1.81 -10.82
CA THR A 199 -2.60 -2.62 -10.95
C THR A 199 -1.73 -2.23 -12.12
N LEU A 200 -0.42 -2.19 -11.91
CA LEU A 200 0.57 -2.04 -12.98
C LEU A 200 0.78 -3.39 -13.63
N THR A 201 0.17 -3.66 -14.77
CA THR A 201 0.49 -4.91 -15.49
C THR A 201 1.85 -4.80 -16.18
N GLU A 202 2.41 -5.92 -16.64
CA GLU A 202 3.67 -5.91 -17.39
C GLU A 202 3.53 -5.15 -18.72
N GLU A 203 2.35 -5.23 -19.36
CA GLU A 203 2.04 -4.46 -20.56
C GLU A 203 1.99 -2.96 -20.25
N GLU A 204 1.31 -2.56 -19.16
CA GLU A 204 1.29 -1.17 -18.72
C GLU A 204 2.69 -0.66 -18.35
N ALA A 205 3.51 -1.48 -17.68
CA ALA A 205 4.90 -1.17 -17.40
C ALA A 205 5.72 -1.00 -18.68
N LYS A 206 5.47 -1.80 -19.72
CA LYS A 206 6.10 -1.65 -21.04
C LYS A 206 5.69 -0.35 -21.72
N LEU A 207 4.41 0.03 -21.64
CA LEU A 207 3.89 1.27 -22.24
C LEU A 207 4.53 2.53 -21.63
N ILE A 208 4.83 2.52 -20.33
CA ILE A 208 5.51 3.64 -19.65
C ILE A 208 7.04 3.53 -19.63
N GLY A 209 7.63 2.55 -20.32
CA GLY A 209 9.09 2.37 -20.38
C GLY A 209 9.74 1.82 -19.10
N MET A 210 8.97 1.18 -18.22
CA MET A 210 9.43 0.65 -16.93
C MET A 210 9.65 -0.88 -16.91
N SER A 211 9.43 -1.56 -18.04
CA SER A 211 9.48 -3.03 -18.14
C SER A 211 10.80 -3.65 -17.64
N LEU A 212 11.94 -3.02 -17.95
CA LEU A 212 13.28 -3.48 -17.55
C LEU A 212 13.47 -3.54 -16.03
N TYR A 213 12.71 -2.74 -15.29
CA TYR A 213 12.84 -2.61 -13.84
C TYR A 213 11.72 -3.32 -13.09
N TYR A 214 10.54 -3.39 -13.68
CA TYR A 214 9.32 -3.79 -12.99
C TYR A 214 9.41 -5.19 -12.37
N SER A 215 9.84 -6.20 -13.13
CA SER A 215 10.00 -7.57 -12.63
C SER A 215 10.94 -7.65 -11.43
N GLN A 216 12.04 -6.88 -11.44
CA GLN A 216 13.00 -6.85 -10.34
C GLN A 216 12.41 -6.22 -9.07
N VAL A 217 11.59 -5.17 -9.22
CA VAL A 217 10.87 -4.55 -8.10
C VAL A 217 9.82 -5.50 -7.52
N ARG A 218 9.07 -6.24 -8.36
CA ARG A 218 8.12 -7.26 -7.90
C ARG A 218 8.79 -8.34 -7.06
N LYS A 219 9.97 -8.82 -7.49
CA LYS A 219 10.78 -9.80 -6.74
C LYS A 219 11.36 -9.22 -5.45
N ALA A 220 11.75 -7.95 -5.44
CA ALA A 220 12.21 -7.30 -4.21
C ALA A 220 11.07 -7.12 -3.20
N LEU A 221 9.88 -6.70 -3.65
CA LEU A 221 8.69 -6.57 -2.82
C LEU A 221 8.32 -7.92 -2.17
N ASP A 222 8.34 -9.00 -2.95
CA ASP A 222 8.14 -10.37 -2.46
C ASP A 222 9.07 -10.70 -1.29
N ASN A 223 10.38 -10.55 -1.51
CA ASN A 223 11.39 -10.81 -0.49
C ASN A 223 11.18 -9.95 0.77
N ILE A 224 10.88 -8.67 0.59
CA ILE A 224 10.62 -7.75 1.70
C ILE A 224 9.40 -8.22 2.52
N LEU A 225 8.29 -8.54 1.86
CA LEU A 225 7.06 -9.03 2.51
C LEU A 225 7.32 -10.31 3.33
N ARG A 226 8.07 -11.28 2.79
CA ARG A 226 8.40 -12.52 3.50
C ARG A 226 9.20 -12.27 4.78
N HIS A 227 10.18 -11.37 4.73
CA HIS A 227 11.00 -11.04 5.89
C HIS A 227 10.21 -10.26 6.94
N LEU A 228 9.36 -9.32 6.51
CA LEU A 228 8.47 -8.57 7.40
C LEU A 228 7.45 -9.48 8.09
N ASP A 229 6.83 -10.39 7.34
CA ASP A 229 5.89 -11.35 7.90
C ASP A 229 6.54 -12.22 8.99
N LYS A 230 7.78 -12.66 8.75
CA LYS A 230 8.56 -13.44 9.70
C LYS A 230 8.92 -12.66 10.97
N GLU A 231 9.36 -11.41 10.83
CA GLU A 231 9.91 -10.63 11.95
C GLU A 231 8.84 -9.88 12.76
N VAL A 232 7.81 -9.34 12.10
CA VAL A 232 6.79 -8.48 12.72
C VAL A 232 5.37 -8.82 12.31
N GLY A 233 5.11 -9.80 11.42
CA GLY A 233 3.76 -10.20 11.02
C GLY A 233 3.16 -11.26 11.95
N ARG A 234 3.56 -12.52 11.77
CA ARG A 234 2.99 -13.68 12.47
C ARG A 234 3.06 -13.57 13.99
N CYS A 235 4.17 -13.06 14.51
CA CYS A 235 4.41 -12.96 15.95
C CYS A 235 3.60 -11.85 16.63
N MET A 236 3.00 -10.93 15.87
CA MET A 236 2.26 -9.77 16.37
C MET A 236 0.77 -9.83 16.00
N MET A 237 0.25 -11.02 15.68
CA MET A 237 -1.18 -11.25 15.52
C MET A 237 -1.88 -11.24 16.88
N LEU A 238 -3.05 -10.61 16.97
CA LEU A 238 -3.86 -10.56 18.20
C LEU A 238 -4.38 -11.93 18.63
N THR A 239 -4.42 -12.90 17.72
CA THR A 239 -4.75 -14.31 18.02
C THR A 239 -3.58 -15.07 18.66
N SER A 240 -2.38 -14.50 18.67
CA SER A 240 -1.20 -15.12 19.26
C SER A 240 -1.23 -14.99 20.77
N VAL A 241 -1.08 -16.13 21.47
CA VAL A 241 -1.04 -16.20 22.94
C VAL A 241 0.01 -15.25 23.54
N GLN A 242 1.12 -15.01 22.82
CA GLN A 242 2.20 -14.14 23.27
C GLN A 242 1.82 -12.66 23.34
N MET A 243 0.75 -12.26 22.64
CA MET A 243 0.26 -10.87 22.58
C MET A 243 -0.83 -10.59 23.63
N PHE A 244 -1.28 -11.60 24.36
CA PHE A 244 -2.28 -11.43 25.41
C PHE A 244 -1.77 -10.46 26.48
N ASN A 245 -2.57 -9.45 26.82
CA ASN A 245 -2.26 -8.36 27.78
C ASN A 245 -1.08 -7.44 27.42
N LYS A 246 -0.68 -7.36 26.14
CA LYS A 246 0.35 -6.42 25.70
C LYS A 246 -0.27 -5.24 24.96
N GLU A 247 0.14 -4.04 25.33
CA GLU A 247 -0.30 -2.83 24.66
C GLU A 247 0.47 -2.61 23.34
N PRO A 248 -0.19 -2.11 22.28
CA PRO A 248 0.46 -1.77 21.00
C PRO A 248 1.65 -0.82 21.18
N GLU A 249 1.52 0.15 22.09
CA GLU A 249 2.52 1.18 22.34
C GLU A 249 3.85 0.59 22.85
N ASP A 250 3.79 -0.50 23.62
CA ASP A 250 4.99 -1.16 24.16
C ASP A 250 5.69 -2.02 23.10
N MET A 251 4.90 -2.69 22.26
CA MET A 251 5.41 -3.65 21.28
C MET A 251 5.87 -3.01 19.98
N ILE A 252 5.35 -1.83 19.62
CA ILE A 252 5.67 -1.09 18.40
C ILE A 252 6.74 -0.03 18.72
N THR A 253 7.86 -0.47 19.30
CA THR A 253 8.96 0.39 19.72
C THR A 253 10.29 -0.03 19.09
N GLY A 254 11.29 0.85 19.20
CA GLY A 254 12.66 0.59 18.77
C GLY A 254 12.77 0.10 17.32
N GLU A 255 13.36 -1.07 17.12
CA GLU A 255 13.63 -1.64 15.80
C GLU A 255 12.39 -2.19 15.08
N ARG A 256 11.26 -2.38 15.77
CA ARG A 256 10.02 -2.91 15.16
C ARG A 256 9.24 -1.84 14.43
N LYS A 257 9.21 -0.61 14.95
CA LYS A 257 8.42 0.49 14.37
C LYS A 257 8.78 0.77 12.90
N PRO A 258 10.06 0.94 12.51
CA PRO A 258 10.41 1.12 11.11
C PRO A 258 10.00 -0.06 10.21
N LYS A 259 10.06 -1.29 10.74
CA LYS A 259 9.63 -2.50 10.01
C LYS A 259 8.12 -2.49 9.76
N ILE A 260 7.33 -2.13 10.76
CA ILE A 260 5.86 -2.00 10.63
C ILE A 260 5.51 -0.88 9.65
N ASP A 261 6.19 0.27 9.71
CA ASP A 261 5.99 1.37 8.75
C ASP A 261 6.31 0.96 7.30
N LEU A 262 7.38 0.18 7.11
CA LEU A 262 7.69 -0.45 5.83
C LEU A 262 6.59 -1.46 5.44
N PHE A 263 6.09 -2.26 6.38
CA PHE A 263 5.07 -3.27 6.11
C PHE A 263 3.77 -2.64 5.63
N ARG A 264 3.32 -1.56 6.30
CA ARG A 264 2.18 -0.74 5.84
C ARG A 264 2.37 -0.27 4.40
N THR A 265 3.57 0.20 4.07
CA THR A 265 3.92 0.66 2.72
C THR A 265 3.89 -0.48 1.70
N CYS A 266 4.45 -1.65 2.03
CA CYS A 266 4.46 -2.82 1.17
C CYS A 266 3.05 -3.37 0.94
N VAL A 267 2.22 -3.46 1.99
CA VAL A 267 0.85 -3.96 1.88
C VAL A 267 0.00 -3.01 1.04
N ALA A 268 0.09 -1.71 1.28
CA ALA A 268 -0.60 -0.71 0.47
C ALA A 268 -0.18 -0.74 -1.01
N ALA A 269 1.03 -1.22 -1.31
CA ALA A 269 1.53 -1.34 -2.67
C ALA A 269 1.03 -2.59 -3.41
N ILE A 270 0.53 -3.62 -2.70
CA ILE A 270 0.17 -4.93 -3.30
C ILE A 270 -0.85 -4.80 -4.45
N PRO A 271 -1.98 -4.09 -4.31
CA PRO A 271 -2.95 -3.99 -5.41
C PRO A 271 -2.34 -3.38 -6.68
N ARG A 272 -1.33 -2.53 -6.50
CA ARG A 272 -0.62 -1.85 -7.57
C ARG A 272 0.53 -2.68 -8.15
N ILE A 273 1.27 -3.40 -7.32
CA ILE A 273 2.47 -4.19 -7.66
C ILE A 273 2.28 -5.58 -7.06
N LEU A 274 1.75 -6.51 -7.86
CA LEU A 274 1.60 -7.89 -7.42
C LEU A 274 3.00 -8.53 -7.26
N PRO A 275 3.32 -9.15 -6.11
CA PRO A 275 4.54 -9.94 -5.96
C PRO A 275 4.67 -11.01 -7.04
N ASP A 276 5.89 -11.30 -7.48
CA ASP A 276 6.15 -12.23 -8.60
C ASP A 276 6.21 -13.70 -8.16
N SER A 277 6.67 -13.97 -6.94
CA SER A 277 6.98 -15.34 -6.49
C SER A 277 5.94 -15.92 -5.53
N MET A 278 5.25 -15.10 -4.73
CA MET A 278 4.11 -15.53 -3.92
C MET A 278 2.96 -16.01 -4.80
N SER A 279 2.42 -17.18 -4.46
CA SER A 279 1.17 -17.65 -5.06
C SER A 279 -0.03 -16.82 -4.58
N LYS A 280 -1.14 -16.81 -5.33
CA LYS A 280 -2.37 -16.10 -4.90
C LYS A 280 -2.81 -16.53 -3.49
N PRO A 281 -2.89 -17.84 -3.15
CA PRO A 281 -3.30 -18.27 -1.82
C PRO A 281 -2.34 -17.81 -0.72
N GLU A 282 -1.03 -17.81 -0.98
CA GLU A 282 -0.02 -17.35 -0.02
C GLU A 282 -0.17 -15.85 0.27
N LEU A 283 -0.36 -15.04 -0.77
CA LEU A 283 -0.56 -13.60 -0.62
C LEU A 283 -1.86 -13.28 0.12
N ILE A 284 -2.93 -14.03 -0.16
CA ILE A 284 -4.22 -13.86 0.50
C ILE A 284 -4.16 -14.31 1.96
N ASP A 285 -3.48 -15.42 2.28
CA ASP A 285 -3.24 -15.84 3.67
C ASP A 285 -2.45 -14.78 4.45
N LEU A 286 -1.39 -14.23 3.85
CA LEU A 286 -0.63 -13.12 4.43
C LEU A 286 -1.52 -11.93 4.77
N LEU A 287 -2.28 -11.43 3.78
CA LEU A 287 -3.17 -10.29 3.98
C LEU A 287 -4.25 -10.59 5.02
N SER A 288 -4.85 -11.78 4.98
CA SER A 288 -5.88 -12.21 5.91
C SER A 288 -5.36 -12.21 7.35
N ARG A 289 -4.16 -12.76 7.60
CA ARG A 289 -3.52 -12.69 8.92
C ARG A 289 -3.22 -11.27 9.38
N LEU A 290 -2.83 -10.38 8.47
CA LEU A 290 -2.60 -8.98 8.81
C LEU A 290 -3.89 -8.22 9.17
N THR A 291 -5.07 -8.72 8.83
CA THR A 291 -6.35 -8.12 9.28
C THR A 291 -6.59 -8.25 10.78
N VAL A 292 -5.81 -9.07 11.48
CA VAL A 292 -5.85 -9.26 12.96
C VAL A 292 -4.51 -8.90 13.62
N HIS A 293 -3.69 -8.09 12.96
CA HIS A 293 -2.41 -7.64 13.48
C HIS A 293 -2.57 -6.61 14.62
N MET A 294 -1.62 -6.52 15.55
CA MET A 294 -1.66 -5.58 16.67
C MET A 294 -1.73 -4.10 16.24
N ASP A 295 -1.09 -3.77 15.12
CA ASP A 295 -1.08 -2.44 14.53
C ASP A 295 -2.37 -2.11 13.74
N ASP A 296 -3.12 -1.11 14.20
CA ASP A 296 -4.42 -0.70 13.66
C ASP A 296 -4.35 -0.24 12.20
N GLU A 297 -3.35 0.57 11.86
CA GLU A 297 -3.19 1.10 10.51
C GLU A 297 -2.84 -0.02 9.52
N LEU A 298 -1.98 -0.97 9.91
CA LEU A 298 -1.68 -2.15 9.11
C LEU A 298 -2.91 -3.04 8.90
N ARG A 299 -3.76 -3.21 9.92
CA ARG A 299 -5.04 -3.93 9.75
C ARG A 299 -5.90 -3.27 8.68
N LEU A 300 -6.12 -1.97 8.77
CA LEU A 300 -6.95 -1.22 7.82
C LEU A 300 -6.37 -1.28 6.39
N ILE A 301 -5.06 -1.13 6.24
CA ILE A 301 -4.40 -1.22 4.93
C ILE A 301 -4.53 -2.64 4.34
N SER A 302 -4.44 -3.68 5.17
CA SER A 302 -4.63 -5.06 4.72
C SER A 302 -6.06 -5.32 4.25
N GLN A 303 -7.06 -4.84 4.99
CA GLN A 303 -8.47 -4.90 4.61
C GLN A 303 -8.71 -4.24 3.25
N ASN A 304 -8.19 -3.02 3.06
CA ASN A 304 -8.30 -2.28 1.81
C ASN A 304 -7.59 -3.02 0.65
N SER A 305 -6.48 -3.70 0.94
CA SER A 305 -5.73 -4.45 -0.07
C SER A 305 -6.51 -5.69 -0.52
N LEU A 306 -7.10 -6.47 0.40
CA LEU A 306 -8.01 -7.57 0.06
C LEU A 306 -9.21 -7.10 -0.76
N GLN A 307 -9.82 -5.99 -0.36
CA GLN A 307 -10.94 -5.40 -1.09
C GLN A 307 -10.53 -4.98 -2.50
N SER A 308 -9.36 -4.36 -2.66
CA SER A 308 -8.86 -3.95 -3.99
C SER A 308 -8.60 -5.18 -4.87
N LEU A 309 -7.97 -6.23 -4.33
CA LEU A 309 -7.78 -7.48 -5.06
C LEU A 309 -9.11 -8.11 -5.51
N LEU A 310 -10.12 -8.11 -4.65
CA LEU A 310 -11.47 -8.62 -4.97
C LEU A 310 -12.16 -7.82 -6.09
N LEU A 311 -12.03 -6.49 -6.06
CA LEU A 311 -12.75 -5.60 -6.96
C LEU A 311 -12.06 -5.44 -8.31
N ASP A 312 -10.74 -5.24 -8.30
CA ASP A 312 -9.96 -4.91 -9.48
C ASP A 312 -9.67 -6.15 -10.35
N PHE A 313 -9.69 -7.36 -9.77
CA PHE A 313 -9.40 -8.60 -10.46
C PHE A 313 -10.54 -9.62 -10.35
N SER A 314 -11.24 -9.86 -11.45
CA SER A 314 -12.34 -10.83 -11.47
C SER A 314 -11.90 -12.26 -11.14
N ASP A 315 -10.69 -12.63 -11.54
CA ASP A 315 -10.09 -13.95 -11.36
C ASP A 315 -9.49 -14.17 -9.96
N TRP A 316 -9.53 -13.16 -9.08
CA TRP A 316 -9.09 -13.29 -7.67
C TRP A 316 -10.25 -13.39 -6.69
N ARG A 317 -11.49 -13.17 -7.14
CA ARG A 317 -12.65 -13.06 -6.23
C ARG A 317 -12.87 -14.31 -5.39
N GLU A 318 -12.80 -15.47 -6.04
CA GLU A 318 -12.96 -16.76 -5.37
C GLU A 318 -11.81 -17.03 -4.42
N ASP A 319 -10.57 -16.82 -4.88
CA ASP A 319 -9.38 -17.02 -4.06
C ASP A 319 -9.42 -16.15 -2.80
N VAL A 320 -9.81 -14.88 -2.92
CA VAL A 320 -9.88 -13.92 -1.81
C VAL A 320 -10.94 -14.36 -0.80
N LEU A 321 -12.16 -14.66 -1.25
CA LEU A 321 -13.23 -15.08 -0.36
C LEU A 321 -12.95 -16.43 0.30
N PHE A 322 -12.46 -17.40 -0.48
CA PHE A 322 -12.12 -18.72 0.02
C PHE A 322 -10.97 -18.65 1.03
N GLY A 323 -9.89 -17.94 0.68
CA GLY A 323 -8.73 -17.75 1.55
C GLY A 323 -9.08 -17.03 2.84
N TYR A 324 -9.90 -15.96 2.78
CA TYR A 324 -10.34 -15.25 3.97
C TYR A 324 -11.27 -16.11 4.85
N THR A 325 -12.20 -16.85 4.25
CA THR A 325 -13.09 -17.80 4.96
C THR A 325 -12.28 -18.89 5.68
N HIS A 326 -11.29 -19.47 5.01
CA HIS A 326 -10.40 -20.47 5.59
C HIS A 326 -9.55 -19.88 6.72
N PHE A 327 -9.06 -18.65 6.58
CA PHE A 327 -8.37 -17.93 7.64
C PHE A 327 -9.25 -17.76 8.89
N LEU A 328 -10.51 -17.33 8.73
CA LEU A 328 -11.44 -17.17 9.85
C LEU A 328 -11.62 -18.48 10.63
N LEU A 329 -11.84 -19.59 9.92
CA LEU A 329 -12.02 -20.92 10.51
C LEU A 329 -10.77 -21.40 11.27
N ARG A 330 -9.57 -21.08 10.77
CA ARG A 330 -8.30 -21.62 11.30
C ARG A 330 -7.74 -20.78 12.45
N GLU A 331 -7.79 -19.45 12.33
CA GLU A 331 -7.02 -18.54 13.19
C GLU A 331 -7.89 -17.76 14.19
N VAL A 332 -9.16 -17.50 13.88
CA VAL A 332 -10.02 -16.64 14.70
C VAL A 332 -10.96 -17.48 15.55
N GLN A 333 -10.51 -17.81 16.76
CA GLN A 333 -11.27 -18.61 17.72
C GLN A 333 -12.41 -17.83 18.38
N ASP A 334 -13.48 -18.53 18.76
CA ASP A 334 -14.67 -18.00 19.45
C ASP A 334 -14.36 -17.36 20.82
N THR A 335 -13.17 -17.63 21.38
CA THR A 335 -12.67 -17.03 22.62
C THR A 335 -12.40 -15.53 22.48
N HIS A 336 -12.10 -15.04 21.27
CA HIS A 336 -11.76 -13.64 21.00
C HIS A 336 -12.96 -12.88 20.41
N GLN A 337 -13.97 -12.65 21.24
CA GLN A 337 -15.30 -12.14 20.86
C GLN A 337 -15.27 -10.91 19.93
N GLY A 338 -14.56 -9.85 20.33
CA GLY A 338 -14.47 -8.62 19.53
C GLY A 338 -13.73 -8.81 18.20
N LEU A 339 -12.76 -9.71 18.15
CA LEU A 339 -11.99 -10.02 16.95
C LEU A 339 -12.81 -10.83 15.95
N GLN A 340 -13.59 -11.80 16.43
CA GLN A 340 -14.51 -12.57 15.60
C GLN A 340 -15.53 -11.65 14.92
N ASP A 341 -16.20 -10.79 15.69
CA ASP A 341 -17.17 -9.84 15.13
C ASP A 341 -16.55 -8.88 14.10
N ALA A 342 -15.35 -8.35 14.37
CA ALA A 342 -14.65 -7.49 13.42
C ALA A 342 -14.28 -8.22 12.12
N SER A 343 -13.85 -9.48 12.23
CA SER A 343 -13.40 -10.26 11.08
C SER A 343 -14.60 -10.74 10.22
N VAL A 344 -15.72 -11.13 10.84
CA VAL A 344 -16.96 -11.43 10.10
C VAL A 344 -17.55 -10.17 9.46
N LYS A 345 -17.45 -9.00 10.11
CA LYS A 345 -17.82 -7.72 9.49
C LYS A 345 -17.01 -7.44 8.21
N LEU A 346 -15.71 -7.73 8.20
CA LEU A 346 -14.91 -7.59 6.98
C LEU A 346 -15.39 -8.54 5.88
N LEU A 347 -15.66 -9.81 6.20
CA LEU A 347 -16.21 -10.76 5.22
C LEU A 347 -17.52 -10.23 4.61
N LEU A 348 -18.42 -9.73 5.45
CA LEU A 348 -19.68 -9.12 5.01
C LEU A 348 -19.44 -7.91 4.09
N GLN A 349 -18.45 -7.07 4.42
CA GLN A 349 -18.06 -5.93 3.58
C GLN A 349 -17.54 -6.39 2.21
N LEU A 350 -16.66 -7.40 2.16
CA LEU A 350 -16.14 -7.95 0.90
C LEU A 350 -17.28 -8.45 0.00
N LEU A 351 -18.21 -9.23 0.53
CA LEU A 351 -19.38 -9.73 -0.20
C LEU A 351 -20.26 -8.58 -0.72
N THR A 352 -20.53 -7.61 0.15
CA THR A 352 -21.33 -6.43 -0.20
C THR A 352 -20.70 -5.65 -1.36
N GLN A 353 -19.38 -5.44 -1.31
CA GLN A 353 -18.64 -4.70 -2.33
C GLN A 353 -18.62 -5.43 -3.66
N TRP A 354 -18.45 -6.76 -3.65
CA TRP A 354 -18.59 -7.56 -4.87
C TRP A 354 -19.99 -7.43 -5.47
N ARG A 355 -21.05 -7.54 -4.66
CA ARG A 355 -22.43 -7.37 -5.13
C ARG A 355 -22.64 -6.00 -5.78
N LEU A 356 -22.18 -4.94 -5.13
CA LEU A 356 -22.29 -3.57 -5.67
C LEU A 356 -21.55 -3.43 -7.01
N ALA A 357 -20.36 -4.04 -7.14
CA ALA A 357 -19.62 -4.06 -8.39
C ALA A 357 -20.39 -4.78 -9.53
N LEU A 358 -21.04 -5.92 -9.24
CA LEU A 358 -21.88 -6.63 -10.21
C LEU A 358 -23.08 -5.78 -10.67
N GLN A 359 -23.73 -5.08 -9.74
CA GLN A 359 -24.88 -4.21 -10.06
C GLN A 359 -24.48 -3.03 -10.95
N LEU A 360 -23.31 -2.42 -10.71
CA LEU A 360 -22.79 -1.36 -11.56
C LEU A 360 -22.48 -1.86 -12.97
N GLN A 361 -21.89 -3.06 -13.09
CA GLN A 361 -21.63 -3.68 -14.40
C GLN A 361 -22.92 -4.02 -15.15
N GLY A 362 -23.95 -4.51 -14.45
CA GLY A 362 -25.27 -4.80 -15.02
C GLY A 362 -25.97 -3.56 -15.56
N LYS A 363 -25.88 -2.41 -14.86
CA LYS A 363 -26.45 -1.13 -15.33
C LYS A 363 -25.74 -0.58 -16.56
N MET A 364 -24.42 -0.77 -16.69
CA MET A 364 -23.66 -0.34 -17.87
C MET A 364 -23.98 -1.18 -19.12
N ARG A 365 -24.22 -2.48 -18.95
CA ARG A 365 -24.60 -3.38 -20.06
C ARG A 365 -26.07 -3.23 -20.49
N GLY A 366 -26.95 -2.85 -19.57
CA GLY A 366 -28.38 -2.62 -19.86
C GLY A 366 -28.68 -1.34 -20.65
N GLY A 367 -27.68 -0.50 -20.97
CA GLY A 367 -27.85 0.76 -21.68
C GLY A 367 -27.73 0.71 -23.21
N THR A 368 -27.27 -0.40 -23.81
CA THR A 368 -26.92 -0.42 -25.25
C THR A 368 -27.57 -1.49 -26.12
N ASP A 369 -28.39 -2.41 -25.63
CA ASP A 369 -29.04 -3.39 -26.53
C ASP A 369 -30.49 -3.69 -26.16
N VAL A 370 -31.39 -2.84 -26.65
CA VAL A 370 -32.77 -3.23 -26.95
C VAL A 370 -32.88 -3.42 -28.47
N ARG A 371 -32.37 -4.54 -28.98
CA ARG A 371 -32.88 -5.10 -30.24
C ARG A 371 -32.42 -6.55 -30.46
N ASN A 372 -33.39 -7.44 -30.34
CA ASN A 372 -33.51 -8.73 -31.01
C ASN A 372 -32.25 -9.61 -31.09
N ASN A 373 -32.14 -10.58 -30.17
CA ASN A 373 -32.04 -11.96 -30.63
C ASN A 373 -32.55 -12.95 -29.57
N LYS A 374 -33.61 -13.69 -29.91
CA LYS A 374 -34.03 -14.89 -29.19
C LYS A 374 -33.09 -16.02 -29.60
N SER A 375 -31.93 -16.11 -28.95
CA SER A 375 -31.13 -17.34 -28.93
C SER A 375 -31.24 -17.95 -27.54
N HIS A 376 -31.73 -19.18 -27.48
CA HIS A 376 -31.83 -20.02 -26.28
C HIS A 376 -30.67 -19.80 -25.30
N PRO A 377 -30.92 -19.64 -23.99
CA PRO A 377 -29.83 -19.62 -23.02
C PRO A 377 -29.29 -21.05 -22.97
N ARG A 378 -28.10 -21.27 -23.56
CA ARG A 378 -27.27 -22.40 -23.14
C ARG A 378 -27.08 -22.22 -21.64
N LEU A 379 -27.50 -23.22 -20.86
CA LEU A 379 -27.24 -23.30 -19.43
C LEU A 379 -25.75 -22.94 -19.21
N PRO A 380 -25.42 -21.95 -18.37
CA PRO A 380 -24.04 -21.77 -17.98
C PRO A 380 -23.60 -23.07 -17.31
N GLU A 381 -22.50 -23.68 -17.78
CA GLU A 381 -21.72 -24.57 -16.93
C GLU A 381 -21.63 -23.94 -15.54
N ARG A 382 -21.87 -24.72 -14.47
CA ARG A 382 -21.75 -24.28 -13.07
C ARG A 382 -20.65 -23.24 -12.97
N SER A 383 -21.02 -21.99 -12.68
CA SER A 383 -19.99 -20.96 -12.61
C SER A 383 -18.99 -21.34 -11.52
N PRO A 384 -17.73 -20.93 -11.68
CA PRO A 384 -16.70 -21.25 -10.70
C PRO A 384 -17.02 -20.64 -9.31
N HIS A 385 -17.88 -19.62 -9.26
CA HIS A 385 -18.26 -18.87 -8.05
C HIS A 385 -19.16 -19.64 -7.06
N CYS A 386 -19.90 -20.67 -7.49
CA CYS A 386 -20.81 -21.41 -6.61
C CYS A 386 -20.10 -22.07 -5.41
N SER A 387 -18.94 -22.68 -5.66
CA SER A 387 -18.21 -23.44 -4.64
C SER A 387 -17.78 -22.54 -3.47
N VAL A 388 -17.23 -21.36 -3.79
CA VAL A 388 -16.79 -20.42 -2.76
C VAL A 388 -17.98 -19.84 -1.99
N LEU A 389 -19.09 -19.53 -2.64
CA LEU A 389 -20.27 -19.00 -1.97
C LEU A 389 -20.87 -20.01 -1.00
N HIS A 390 -20.91 -21.30 -1.35
CA HIS A 390 -21.31 -22.36 -0.43
C HIS A 390 -20.32 -22.56 0.72
N ALA A 391 -19.01 -22.38 0.50
CA ALA A 391 -18.02 -22.43 1.58
C ALA A 391 -18.24 -21.28 2.60
N VAL A 392 -18.51 -20.06 2.11
CA VAL A 392 -18.85 -18.90 2.95
C VAL A 392 -20.19 -19.13 3.68
N GLU A 393 -21.16 -19.75 3.00
CA GLU A 393 -22.45 -20.13 3.58
C GLU A 393 -22.28 -21.13 4.72
N GLY A 394 -21.44 -22.15 4.55
CA GLY A 394 -21.08 -23.11 5.59
C GLY A 394 -20.45 -22.46 6.82
N LEU A 395 -19.53 -21.51 6.63
CA LEU A 395 -18.99 -20.71 7.73
C LEU A 395 -20.09 -19.92 8.44
N ALA A 396 -20.98 -19.25 7.70
CA ALA A 396 -22.05 -18.46 8.31
C ALA A 396 -23.03 -19.33 9.11
N LEU A 397 -23.37 -20.54 8.64
CA LEU A 397 -24.19 -21.50 9.39
C LEU A 397 -23.49 -21.94 10.69
N LEU A 398 -22.19 -22.22 10.65
CA LEU A 398 -21.42 -22.51 11.86
C LEU A 398 -21.47 -21.34 12.87
N LEU A 399 -21.34 -20.10 12.38
CA LEU A 399 -21.38 -18.90 13.23
C LEU A 399 -22.77 -18.64 13.85
N LEU A 400 -23.86 -19.19 13.30
CA LEU A 400 -25.18 -19.15 13.94
C LEU A 400 -25.22 -19.94 15.25
N CYS A 401 -24.31 -20.91 15.43
CA CYS A 401 -24.16 -21.66 16.67
C CYS A 401 -23.37 -20.89 17.75
N SER A 402 -22.83 -19.71 17.44
CA SER A 402 -22.11 -18.89 18.42
C SER A 402 -23.02 -18.50 19.59
N CYS A 403 -22.46 -18.51 20.80
CA CYS A 403 -23.16 -18.05 22.00
C CYS A 403 -23.48 -16.54 21.96
N GLN A 404 -22.78 -15.78 21.13
CA GLN A 404 -22.94 -14.33 21.03
C GLN A 404 -24.00 -13.90 20.03
N ILE A 405 -24.93 -13.05 20.49
CA ILE A 405 -26.00 -12.49 19.65
C ILE A 405 -25.42 -11.64 18.51
N SER A 406 -24.33 -10.91 18.74
CA SER A 406 -23.71 -10.04 17.72
C SER A 406 -23.15 -10.85 16.55
N THR A 407 -22.41 -11.91 16.83
CA THR A 407 -21.86 -12.82 15.82
C THR A 407 -22.96 -13.50 15.03
N ARG A 408 -24.03 -13.97 15.70
CA ARG A 408 -25.21 -14.54 15.01
C ARG A 408 -25.88 -13.53 14.08
N LYS A 409 -26.03 -12.26 14.49
CA LYS A 409 -26.58 -11.20 13.63
C LYS A 409 -25.71 -10.95 12.39
N LEU A 410 -24.39 -10.98 12.54
CA LEU A 410 -23.46 -10.85 11.41
C LEU A 410 -23.54 -12.04 10.47
N ALA A 411 -23.63 -13.26 11.00
CA ALA A 411 -23.83 -14.48 10.22
C ALA A 411 -25.11 -14.44 9.37
N VAL A 412 -26.23 -13.98 9.95
CA VAL A 412 -27.47 -13.73 9.18
C VAL A 412 -27.24 -12.68 8.08
N GLY A 413 -26.46 -11.62 8.35
CA GLY A 413 -26.06 -10.64 7.36
C GLY A 413 -25.29 -11.27 6.19
N VAL A 414 -24.33 -12.14 6.50
CA VAL A 414 -23.53 -12.87 5.50
C VAL A 414 -24.43 -13.75 4.63
N LEU A 415 -25.32 -14.54 5.24
CA LEU A 415 -26.25 -15.40 4.49
C LEU A 415 -27.19 -14.59 3.57
N ARG A 416 -27.68 -13.43 4.02
CA ARG A 416 -28.50 -12.54 3.20
C ARG A 416 -27.73 -12.01 1.99
N GLU A 417 -26.47 -11.62 2.17
CA GLU A 417 -25.62 -11.14 1.07
C GLU A 417 -25.27 -12.26 0.09
N ILE A 418 -25.00 -13.47 0.58
CA ILE A 418 -24.80 -14.67 -0.26
C ILE A 418 -26.02 -14.91 -1.15
N ARG A 419 -27.23 -14.89 -0.57
CA ARG A 419 -28.47 -15.02 -1.34
C ARG A 419 -28.57 -13.97 -2.45
N CYS A 420 -28.31 -12.69 -2.12
CA CYS A 420 -28.30 -11.63 -3.13
C CYS A 420 -27.26 -11.86 -4.24
N LEU A 421 -26.09 -12.41 -3.91
CA LEU A 421 -25.04 -12.73 -4.88
C LEU A 421 -25.45 -13.90 -5.79
N PHE A 422 -26.03 -14.97 -5.25
CA PHE A 422 -26.58 -16.07 -6.05
C PHE A 422 -27.63 -15.58 -7.05
N THR A 423 -28.56 -14.72 -6.61
CA THR A 423 -29.55 -14.09 -7.50
C THR A 423 -28.88 -13.23 -8.57
N ALA A 424 -27.89 -12.41 -8.19
CA ALA A 424 -27.20 -11.52 -9.12
C ALA A 424 -26.35 -12.27 -10.17
N LEU A 425 -25.82 -13.44 -9.82
CA LEU A 425 -25.01 -14.27 -10.69
C LEU A 425 -25.85 -15.28 -11.52
N GLY A 426 -27.13 -15.45 -11.20
CA GLY A 426 -28.03 -16.37 -11.91
C GLY A 426 -27.71 -17.85 -11.65
N HIS A 427 -27.29 -18.18 -10.43
CA HIS A 427 -26.95 -19.55 -10.03
C HIS A 427 -28.02 -20.23 -9.19
N ALA A 428 -27.83 -21.54 -8.97
CA ALA A 428 -28.72 -22.42 -8.21
C ALA A 428 -29.00 -21.91 -6.79
N GLU A 429 -30.10 -22.39 -6.20
CA GLU A 429 -30.60 -21.98 -4.89
C GLU A 429 -29.52 -22.11 -3.80
N PRO A 430 -29.25 -21.05 -3.02
CA PRO A 430 -28.38 -21.12 -1.84
C PRO A 430 -29.00 -22.01 -0.76
N MET A 431 -28.18 -22.62 0.11
CA MET A 431 -28.68 -23.46 1.20
C MET A 431 -29.62 -22.70 2.14
N ILE A 432 -29.46 -21.38 2.33
CA ILE A 432 -30.41 -20.59 3.12
C ILE A 432 -31.83 -20.67 2.56
N GLU A 433 -32.03 -20.72 1.24
CA GLU A 433 -33.37 -20.85 0.66
C GLU A 433 -33.96 -22.23 0.94
N VAL A 434 -33.13 -23.29 0.84
CA VAL A 434 -33.54 -24.65 1.22
C VAL A 434 -33.91 -24.72 2.71
N LEU A 435 -33.12 -24.07 3.58
CA LEU A 435 -33.41 -24.01 5.01
C LEU A 435 -34.69 -23.23 5.30
N ASP A 436 -34.93 -22.09 4.64
CA ASP A 436 -36.17 -21.30 4.78
C ASP A 436 -37.39 -22.12 4.34
N GLN A 437 -37.28 -22.91 3.26
CA GLN A 437 -38.35 -23.79 2.78
C GLN A 437 -38.66 -24.94 3.75
N LEU A 438 -37.63 -25.53 4.37
CA LEU A 438 -37.79 -26.67 5.29
C LEU A 438 -38.13 -26.26 6.73
N SER A 439 -37.79 -25.03 7.14
CA SER A 439 -37.95 -24.55 8.51
C SER A 439 -39.37 -24.70 9.07
N PRO A 440 -40.45 -24.36 8.35
CA PRO A 440 -41.82 -24.55 8.86
C PRO A 440 -42.15 -26.02 9.16
N ALA A 441 -41.73 -26.95 8.29
CA ALA A 441 -41.97 -28.38 8.48
C ALA A 441 -41.22 -28.91 9.69
N VAL A 442 -39.97 -28.50 9.87
CA VAL A 442 -39.14 -28.87 11.03
C VAL A 442 -39.70 -28.28 12.32
N MET A 443 -40.05 -26.99 12.34
CA MET A 443 -40.67 -26.35 13.51
C MET A 443 -41.96 -27.06 13.92
N ASN A 444 -42.83 -27.39 12.96
CA ASN A 444 -44.06 -28.14 13.23
C ASN A 444 -43.80 -29.54 13.81
N SER A 445 -42.70 -30.22 13.44
CA SER A 445 -42.34 -31.50 14.06
C SER A 445 -41.91 -31.39 15.52
N PHE A 446 -41.33 -30.25 15.93
CA PHE A 446 -40.90 -30.02 17.32
C PHE A 446 -42.01 -29.50 18.22
N VAL A 447 -43.08 -28.91 17.66
CA VAL A 447 -44.26 -28.46 18.44
C VAL A 447 -44.85 -29.62 19.24
N HIS A 448 -44.88 -30.83 18.68
CA HIS A 448 -45.38 -32.02 19.39
C HIS A 448 -44.46 -32.51 20.51
N VAL A 449 -43.15 -32.23 20.43
CA VAL A 449 -42.15 -32.63 21.44
C VAL A 449 -42.09 -31.62 22.60
N ALA A 450 -42.27 -30.32 22.32
CA ALA A 450 -42.30 -29.29 23.35
C ALA A 450 -43.59 -29.33 24.19
N HIS A 451 -44.71 -29.80 23.62
CA HIS A 451 -45.96 -29.97 24.38
C HIS A 451 -45.95 -31.20 25.31
N SER A 452 -45.14 -32.23 25.03
CA SER A 452 -45.09 -33.42 25.90
C SER A 452 -44.35 -33.19 27.23
N ASP A 453 -43.42 -32.23 27.29
CA ASP A 453 -42.68 -31.92 28.52
C ASP A 453 -43.43 -30.96 29.47
N SER A 454 -44.51 -30.34 29.01
CA SER A 454 -45.36 -29.45 29.84
C SER A 454 -46.55 -30.17 30.52
N VAL A 455 -46.74 -31.47 30.30
CA VAL A 455 -47.92 -32.23 30.78
C VAL A 455 -47.54 -33.30 31.82
N SER A 456 -46.30 -33.31 32.31
CA SER A 456 -45.78 -34.32 33.24
C SER A 456 -45.35 -33.77 34.61
N VAL A 457 -45.89 -32.61 35.02
CA VAL A 457 -45.80 -32.11 36.40
C VAL A 457 -47.18 -31.63 36.85
N ASP A 458 -48.04 -32.55 37.22
CA ASP A 458 -49.18 -32.35 38.14
C ASP A 458 -49.25 -33.54 39.11
#